data_AF-A0A536C7N3-F1
#
_entry.id   AF-A0A536C7N3-F1
#
_cell.length_a   1.000
_cell.length_b   1.000
_cell.length_c   1.000
_cell.angle_alpha   90.00
_cell.angle_beta   90.00
_cell.angle_gamma   90.00
#
_symmetry.space_group_name_H-M   'P 1'
#
loop_
_entity.id
_entity.type
_entity.pdbx_description
1 polymer ?
#
loop_
_entity_poly.entity_id
_entity_poly.type
_entity_poly.pdbx_seq_one_letter_code
_entity_poly.pdbx_strand_id
1 'polypeptide(L)'
;MARRVRRDRLRDLSGWRLAATERRGLRQELVTVMRGLALSALLLAACSSGPPAATASPAPSQAPSVAVSAAPTLPSPPTEPTTAADGLPRSFTRVAFDAGTHDGTVTTDKRLQLGPSPAKGGYVDPYGGTISDERGTWTSAAVRTPFAFDRLVASWNATTPAGTWIDVLMRASGASRQTKWYTLAIWSSGDETIHRTTVKGQGDGDGRVNVDTFEAAPLAAELTSYELRLILHRAAGVTATPSVALLAAVTSRVALPSLPSAFGGTARDLDVPMLSQETHTGHYPEYDGGGEAWCSPTSTAMVLGFWKSGPSATDLAAFPGASHGDGQVDHAARFTYDRSYEGAGNWPFNTAYTAQYGLEGFVTRLRSLTEAERFIAAGIPLIASINGVLPGFLFTSTNGHLLVIRGFDANGDVITNDPAVRTNAQARKVYPRLEFETVWLLGSTGTVYVIHPLGVALPPNVPGLPANW
;
A
#
# COMPACT_ATOMS: atom_id res chain seq x y z
N MET A 1 -35.20 -26.56 66.46
CA MET A 1 -33.77 -26.91 66.57
C MET A 1 -33.09 -26.58 65.24
N ALA A 2 -32.70 -25.34 64.98
CA ALA A 2 -31.43 -24.74 65.40
C ALA A 2 -30.19 -25.48 64.85
N ARG A 3 -29.70 -25.10 63.66
CA ARG A 3 -28.40 -24.42 63.46
C ARG A 3 -27.95 -24.40 61.98
N ARG A 4 -27.61 -23.17 61.54
CA ARG A 4 -26.66 -22.78 60.47
C ARG A 4 -27.02 -23.06 59.00
N VAL A 5 -27.81 -22.14 58.46
CA VAL A 5 -27.66 -21.63 57.08
C VAL A 5 -26.90 -20.31 57.18
N ARG A 6 -25.72 -20.20 56.54
CA ARG A 6 -25.13 -18.94 56.01
C ARG A 6 -23.78 -19.18 55.33
N ARG A 7 -23.69 -18.65 54.09
CA ARG A 7 -22.52 -18.25 53.29
C ARG A 7 -21.83 -19.31 52.42
N ASP A 8 -22.31 -19.42 51.18
CA ASP A 8 -21.46 -19.68 50.00
C ASP A 8 -21.67 -18.55 48.98
N ARG A 9 -20.68 -17.65 48.92
CA ARG A 9 -20.33 -16.81 47.76
C ARG A 9 -18.85 -16.45 47.93
N LEU A 10 -18.14 -16.51 46.80
CA LEU A 10 -16.73 -16.14 46.58
C LEU A 10 -15.71 -17.26 46.86
N ARG A 11 -15.38 -18.01 45.80
CA ARG A 11 -14.02 -18.40 45.39
C ARG A 11 -14.12 -19.38 44.20
N ASP A 12 -13.81 -18.90 43.00
CA ASP A 12 -12.81 -19.54 42.15
C ASP A 12 -12.36 -18.58 41.04
N LEU A 13 -11.26 -17.86 41.30
CA LEU A 13 -10.49 -17.11 40.32
C LEU A 13 -9.02 -17.34 40.68
N SER A 14 -8.48 -18.46 40.21
CA SER A 14 -7.04 -18.69 40.19
C SER A 14 -6.68 -19.55 38.99
N GLY A 15 -6.21 -18.90 37.94
CA GLY A 15 -5.78 -19.60 36.73
C GLY A 15 -4.99 -18.74 35.74
N TRP A 16 -4.32 -17.67 36.17
CA TRP A 16 -3.37 -16.92 35.33
C TRP A 16 -2.15 -16.50 36.17
N ARG A 17 -1.16 -17.39 36.26
CA ARG A 17 0.22 -17.03 36.60
C ARG A 17 1.06 -17.33 35.36
N LEU A 18 1.29 -16.30 34.55
CA LEU A 18 2.33 -16.29 33.52
C LEU A 18 3.43 -15.30 33.91
N ALA A 19 4.64 -15.67 33.53
CA ALA A 19 5.90 -15.36 34.15
C ALA A 19 6.29 -13.87 34.15
N ALA A 20 6.77 -13.42 35.31
CA ALA A 20 7.41 -12.13 35.49
C ALA A 20 8.87 -12.18 35.00
N THR A 21 9.09 -12.08 33.68
CA THR A 21 10.44 -11.86 33.13
C THR A 21 10.51 -10.91 31.93
N GLU A 22 9.41 -10.24 31.56
CA GLU A 22 9.39 -9.30 30.42
C GLU A 22 9.12 -7.82 30.81
N ARG A 23 9.51 -7.41 32.03
CA ARG A 23 9.37 -6.02 32.49
C ARG A 23 10.68 -5.24 32.63
N ARG A 24 11.73 -5.62 31.88
CA ARG A 24 13.00 -4.85 31.83
C ARG A 24 13.44 -4.34 30.45
N GLY A 25 12.81 -4.77 29.35
CA GLY A 25 13.13 -4.26 28.00
C GLY A 25 12.38 -2.98 27.59
N LEU A 26 11.20 -2.72 28.17
CA LEU A 26 10.27 -1.66 27.73
C LEU A 26 10.41 -0.31 28.48
N ARG A 27 11.42 -0.15 29.33
CA ARG A 27 11.66 1.10 30.09
C ARG A 27 12.82 1.96 29.58
N GLN A 28 13.53 1.55 28.53
CA GLN A 28 14.64 2.33 27.96
C GLN A 28 14.32 3.09 26.67
N GLU A 29 13.18 2.85 26.00
CA GLU A 29 12.79 3.64 24.82
C GLU A 29 11.80 4.77 25.09
N LEU A 30 11.30 4.91 26.32
CA LEU A 30 10.31 5.92 26.71
C LEU A 30 10.91 7.26 27.20
N VAL A 31 12.24 7.44 27.14
CA VAL A 31 12.91 8.67 27.64
C VAL A 31 13.43 9.57 26.49
N THR A 32 13.42 9.12 25.24
CA THR A 32 14.00 9.91 24.12
C THR A 32 12.95 10.66 23.28
N VAL A 33 11.65 10.45 23.49
CA VAL A 33 10.58 11.09 22.68
C VAL A 33 9.85 12.23 23.40
N MET A 34 10.18 12.55 24.65
CA MET A 34 9.57 13.66 25.41
C MET A 34 10.53 14.83 25.74
N ARG A 35 11.40 15.21 24.80
CA ARG A 35 12.11 16.51 24.84
C ARG A 35 12.33 17.04 23.42
N GLY A 36 11.31 17.68 22.86
CA GLY A 36 11.41 18.27 21.53
C GLY A 36 10.35 19.31 21.22
N LEU A 37 9.79 19.99 22.22
CA LEU A 37 8.85 21.10 22.04
C LEU A 37 8.94 22.03 23.27
N ALA A 38 9.92 22.94 23.28
CA ALA A 38 9.86 24.21 24.01
C ALA A 38 11.12 25.07 23.75
N LEU A 39 10.88 26.37 23.55
CA LEU A 39 11.79 27.52 23.50
C LEU A 39 12.58 27.77 22.20
N SER A 40 12.24 28.87 21.51
CA SER A 40 12.99 30.14 21.64
C SER A 40 12.28 31.28 20.90
N ALA A 41 12.01 32.38 21.62
CA ALA A 41 11.62 33.67 21.08
C ALA A 41 12.44 34.78 21.78
N LEU A 42 12.71 35.87 21.03
CA LEU A 42 13.33 37.17 21.41
C LEU A 42 14.87 37.16 21.60
N LEU A 43 15.69 38.12 21.12
CA LEU A 43 15.58 39.47 20.53
C LEU A 43 16.76 39.67 19.51
N LEU A 44 16.71 40.56 18.51
CA LEU A 44 17.02 42.00 18.62
C LEU A 44 16.72 42.74 17.30
N ALA A 45 16.17 43.93 17.44
CA ALA A 45 15.97 44.92 16.38
C ALA A 45 17.17 45.87 16.26
N ALA A 46 17.45 46.34 15.04
CA ALA A 46 18.11 47.62 14.80
C ALA A 46 17.62 48.19 13.45
N CYS A 47 17.10 49.42 13.52
CA CYS A 47 16.57 50.20 12.40
C CYS A 47 17.68 50.89 11.60
N SER A 48 17.49 51.10 10.29
CA SER A 48 17.47 52.44 9.67
C SER A 48 17.36 52.39 8.13
N SER A 49 16.89 53.51 7.60
CA SER A 49 16.16 53.82 6.37
C SER A 49 16.97 54.17 5.12
N GLY A 50 16.37 54.03 3.92
CA GLY A 50 16.71 54.80 2.71
C GLY A 50 16.11 54.25 1.39
N PRO A 51 15.42 55.06 0.53
CA PRO A 51 14.69 54.62 -0.67
C PRO A 51 15.54 54.59 -1.97
N PRO A 52 15.01 54.06 -3.11
CA PRO A 52 15.80 53.77 -4.31
C PRO A 52 15.88 54.95 -5.29
N ALA A 53 17.00 55.04 -6.02
CA ALA A 53 17.14 55.91 -7.19
C ALA A 53 17.20 55.06 -8.46
N ALA A 54 16.26 55.31 -9.36
CA ALA A 54 16.17 54.75 -10.69
C ALA A 54 17.08 55.51 -11.67
N THR A 55 17.76 54.80 -12.57
CA THR A 55 18.32 55.39 -13.80
C THR A 55 18.23 54.44 -14.99
N ALA A 56 17.39 54.88 -15.94
CA ALA A 56 17.53 54.88 -17.40
C ALA A 56 18.12 53.67 -18.15
N SER A 57 17.25 53.10 -18.96
CA SER A 57 17.51 52.33 -20.18
C SER A 57 18.08 53.23 -21.30
N PRO A 58 18.88 52.68 -22.23
CA PRO A 58 18.84 53.12 -23.62
C PRO A 58 18.55 51.96 -24.59
N ALA A 59 17.70 52.25 -25.57
CA ALA A 59 17.50 51.51 -26.81
C ALA A 59 18.06 52.35 -27.99
N PRO A 60 17.98 51.92 -29.26
CA PRO A 60 18.43 50.66 -29.86
C PRO A 60 19.46 50.93 -31.00
N SER A 61 20.12 49.89 -31.53
CA SER A 61 20.88 49.97 -32.79
C SER A 61 20.53 48.78 -33.69
N GLN A 62 20.00 49.09 -34.89
CA GLN A 62 19.90 48.20 -36.08
C GLN A 62 21.28 48.20 -36.79
N ALA A 63 21.79 47.26 -37.58
CA ALA A 63 21.41 46.08 -38.39
C ALA A 63 22.76 45.30 -38.67
N PRO A 64 22.88 44.10 -39.29
CA PRO A 64 22.07 43.56 -40.39
C PRO A 64 21.73 42.05 -40.33
N SER A 65 20.82 41.67 -41.22
CA SER A 65 20.31 40.32 -41.47
C SER A 65 21.34 39.41 -42.13
N VAL A 66 21.74 38.35 -41.42
CA VAL A 66 22.43 37.19 -41.99
C VAL A 66 21.42 36.04 -42.07
N ALA A 67 21.22 35.50 -43.27
CA ALA A 67 20.43 34.30 -43.48
C ALA A 67 21.15 33.09 -42.85
N VAL A 68 20.55 32.46 -41.85
CA VAL A 68 21.10 31.28 -41.17
C VAL A 68 20.27 30.06 -41.54
N SER A 69 20.98 29.09 -42.12
CA SER A 69 20.58 27.71 -42.38
C SER A 69 19.90 27.06 -41.16
N ALA A 70 18.85 26.27 -41.39
CA ALA A 70 18.12 25.57 -40.34
C ALA A 70 19.04 24.62 -39.56
N ALA A 71 19.37 25.00 -38.32
CA ALA A 71 19.98 24.14 -37.32
C ALA A 71 18.91 23.26 -36.65
N PRO A 72 19.26 22.02 -36.25
CA PRO A 72 18.33 21.12 -35.57
C PRO A 72 17.82 21.74 -34.26
N THR A 73 16.50 21.70 -34.07
CA THR A 73 15.81 22.17 -32.86
C THR A 73 16.39 21.50 -31.61
N LEU A 74 17.06 22.29 -30.78
CA LEU A 74 17.40 21.92 -29.41
C LEU A 74 16.10 21.84 -28.58
N PRO A 75 15.96 20.83 -27.69
CA PRO A 75 14.82 20.77 -26.78
C PRO A 75 14.81 21.99 -25.84
N SER A 76 13.61 22.52 -25.60
CA SER A 76 13.39 23.65 -24.70
C SER A 76 13.94 23.39 -23.29
N PRO A 77 14.43 24.43 -22.58
CA PRO A 77 14.88 24.28 -21.20
C PRO A 77 13.71 23.85 -20.29
N PRO A 78 14.01 23.15 -19.19
CA PRO A 78 12.98 22.58 -18.32
C PRO A 78 12.11 23.69 -17.72
N THR A 79 10.80 23.52 -17.85
CA THR A 79 9.81 24.24 -17.04
C THR A 79 10.16 24.01 -15.57
N GLU A 80 10.34 25.09 -14.82
CA GLU A 80 10.48 25.04 -13.36
C GLU A 80 9.34 24.21 -12.75
N PRO A 81 9.60 23.45 -11.67
CA PRO A 81 8.53 22.75 -10.95
C PRO A 81 7.51 23.78 -10.50
N THR A 82 6.38 23.82 -11.20
CA THR A 82 5.21 24.58 -10.78
C THR A 82 4.87 24.11 -9.38
N THR A 83 4.82 25.05 -8.45
CA THR A 83 4.34 24.85 -7.08
C THR A 83 3.04 24.04 -7.18
N ALA A 84 3.03 22.83 -6.64
CA ALA A 84 1.94 21.89 -6.83
C ALA A 84 0.61 22.56 -6.45
N ALA A 85 -0.34 22.58 -7.39
CA ALA A 85 -1.70 23.04 -7.19
C ALA A 85 -2.34 22.31 -5.99
N ASP A 86 -2.90 23.08 -5.04
CA ASP A 86 -3.86 22.80 -3.95
C ASP A 86 -4.25 21.34 -3.58
N GLY A 87 -3.32 20.38 -3.58
CA GLY A 87 -3.63 18.98 -3.30
C GLY A 87 -2.47 18.24 -2.64
N LEU A 88 -2.80 17.17 -1.89
CA LEU A 88 -1.78 16.30 -1.31
C LEU A 88 -0.89 15.72 -2.43
N PRO A 89 0.45 15.74 -2.26
CA PRO A 89 1.41 15.25 -3.25
C PRO A 89 1.31 13.73 -3.33
N ARG A 90 0.57 13.25 -4.33
CA ARG A 90 0.29 11.85 -4.65
C ARG A 90 0.41 11.67 -6.16
N SER A 91 1.10 10.63 -6.61
CA SER A 91 1.22 10.29 -8.02
C SER A 91 1.21 8.77 -8.18
N PHE A 92 0.45 8.26 -9.14
CA PHE A 92 0.39 6.84 -9.49
C PHE A 92 0.87 6.64 -10.92
N THR A 93 1.62 5.58 -11.18
CA THR A 93 2.10 5.28 -12.53
C THR A 93 2.14 3.78 -12.75
N ARG A 94 1.46 3.34 -13.83
CA ARG A 94 1.63 2.01 -14.42
C ARG A 94 2.84 2.05 -15.36
N VAL A 95 3.74 1.08 -15.25
CA VAL A 95 4.88 1.00 -16.18
C VAL A 95 4.52 0.10 -17.37
N ALA A 96 5.03 0.46 -18.55
CA ALA A 96 4.86 -0.33 -19.76
C ALA A 96 6.03 -1.31 -19.92
N PHE A 97 5.77 -2.62 -19.98
CA PHE A 97 6.83 -3.62 -20.11
C PHE A 97 7.66 -3.47 -21.38
N ASP A 98 7.05 -3.00 -22.48
CA ASP A 98 7.73 -2.76 -23.76
C ASP A 98 8.73 -1.60 -23.72
N ALA A 99 8.57 -0.68 -22.76
CA ALA A 99 9.48 0.45 -22.58
C ALA A 99 10.63 0.13 -21.61
N GLY A 100 10.65 -1.06 -21.01
CA GLY A 100 11.71 -1.49 -20.10
C GLY A 100 12.83 -2.24 -20.80
N THR A 101 13.93 -2.42 -20.08
CA THR A 101 15.07 -3.23 -20.51
C THR A 101 14.86 -4.68 -20.08
N HIS A 102 14.96 -5.59 -21.06
CA HIS A 102 14.81 -7.04 -20.88
C HIS A 102 16.17 -7.72 -20.85
N ASP A 103 16.39 -8.58 -19.86
CA ASP A 103 17.52 -9.51 -19.77
C ASP A 103 16.99 -10.90 -19.38
N GLY A 104 16.91 -11.82 -20.35
CA GLY A 104 16.28 -13.13 -20.13
C GLY A 104 14.75 -13.06 -19.90
N THR A 105 14.12 -11.93 -20.21
CA THR A 105 12.67 -11.72 -20.15
C THR A 105 12.11 -11.33 -21.53
N VAL A 106 10.79 -11.40 -21.68
CA VAL A 106 10.07 -10.96 -22.88
C VAL A 106 8.70 -10.42 -22.51
N THR A 107 8.19 -9.44 -23.25
CA THR A 107 6.77 -9.08 -23.22
C THR A 107 6.01 -9.84 -24.29
N THR A 108 4.92 -10.51 -23.94
CA THR A 108 3.98 -11.12 -24.90
C THR A 108 2.56 -10.86 -24.42
N ASP A 109 1.67 -10.42 -25.31
CA ASP A 109 0.29 -10.04 -24.98
C ASP A 109 0.18 -9.05 -23.81
N LYS A 110 1.08 -8.06 -23.79
CA LYS A 110 1.22 -7.05 -22.71
C LYS A 110 1.57 -7.63 -21.34
N ARG A 111 2.04 -8.88 -21.27
CA ARG A 111 2.48 -9.52 -20.03
C ARG A 111 3.97 -9.78 -20.07
N LEU A 112 4.66 -9.52 -18.97
CA LEU A 112 6.06 -9.87 -18.80
C LEU A 112 6.18 -11.36 -18.43
N GLN A 113 7.10 -12.07 -19.10
CA GLN A 113 7.38 -13.49 -18.88
C GLN A 113 8.89 -13.76 -18.97
N LEU A 114 9.33 -14.95 -18.53
CA LEU A 114 10.68 -15.43 -18.86
C LEU A 114 10.83 -15.61 -20.37
N GLY A 115 11.95 -15.13 -20.90
CA GLY A 115 12.33 -15.31 -22.29
C GLY A 115 12.90 -16.71 -22.57
N PRO A 116 13.34 -16.97 -23.81
CA PRO A 116 13.82 -18.29 -24.23
C PRO A 116 15.22 -18.66 -23.67
N SER A 117 15.94 -17.71 -23.08
CA SER A 117 17.31 -17.93 -22.57
C SER A 117 17.50 -17.27 -21.21
N PRO A 118 16.79 -17.73 -20.17
CA PRO A 118 16.98 -17.21 -18.82
C PRO A 118 18.36 -17.63 -18.27
N ALA A 119 18.92 -16.80 -17.39
CA ALA A 119 20.15 -17.11 -16.70
C ALA A 119 19.92 -18.20 -15.64
N LYS A 120 20.89 -19.09 -15.43
CA LYS A 120 20.87 -20.06 -14.33
C LYS A 120 21.29 -19.38 -13.03
N GLY A 121 20.69 -19.77 -11.92
CA GLY A 121 21.01 -19.25 -10.59
C GLY A 121 20.68 -20.21 -9.46
N GLY A 122 20.60 -19.64 -8.26
CA GLY A 122 19.98 -20.26 -7.11
C GLY A 122 19.29 -19.22 -6.24
N TYR A 123 18.11 -19.56 -5.71
CA TYR A 123 17.40 -18.79 -4.71
C TYR A 123 17.54 -19.48 -3.35
N VAL A 124 17.85 -18.68 -2.32
CA VAL A 124 17.85 -19.16 -0.94
C VAL A 124 16.59 -18.62 -0.29
N ASP A 125 15.61 -19.50 -0.06
CA ASP A 125 14.43 -19.17 0.73
C ASP A 125 14.87 -19.09 2.21
N PRO A 126 14.81 -17.91 2.87
CA PRO A 126 15.22 -17.77 4.26
C PRO A 126 14.44 -18.64 5.25
N TYR A 127 13.28 -19.17 4.83
CA TYR A 127 12.37 -19.97 5.64
C TYR A 127 12.25 -21.41 5.14
N GLY A 128 12.97 -21.75 4.07
CA GLY A 128 12.93 -23.05 3.42
C GLY A 128 14.33 -23.56 3.10
N GLY A 129 14.54 -23.90 1.84
CA GLY A 129 15.80 -24.43 1.34
C GLY A 129 16.40 -23.59 0.21
N THR A 130 17.45 -24.13 -0.39
CA THR A 130 18.01 -23.58 -1.63
C THR A 130 17.34 -24.22 -2.83
N ILE A 131 16.91 -23.39 -3.78
CA ILE A 131 16.25 -23.79 -5.02
C ILE A 131 17.18 -23.40 -6.17
N SER A 132 17.64 -24.36 -6.95
CA SER A 132 18.28 -24.05 -8.23
C SER A 132 17.23 -23.53 -9.21
N ASP A 133 17.51 -22.43 -9.90
CA ASP A 133 16.52 -21.75 -10.70
C ASP A 133 17.06 -21.25 -12.05
N GLU A 134 16.12 -20.90 -12.91
CA GLU A 134 16.31 -20.07 -14.09
C GLU A 134 15.62 -18.73 -13.83
N ARG A 135 16.28 -17.63 -14.19
CA ARG A 135 15.74 -16.29 -13.97
C ARG A 135 16.00 -15.32 -15.11
N GLY A 136 15.12 -14.35 -15.21
CA GLY A 136 15.24 -13.21 -16.10
C GLY A 136 14.95 -11.93 -15.34
N THR A 137 15.64 -10.86 -15.70
CA THR A 137 15.43 -9.53 -15.13
C THR A 137 14.75 -8.61 -16.14
N TRP A 138 13.81 -7.82 -15.65
CA TRP A 138 13.24 -6.70 -16.38
C TRP A 138 13.38 -5.43 -15.53
N THR A 139 13.81 -4.32 -16.12
CA THR A 139 13.92 -3.02 -15.44
C THR A 139 13.15 -1.96 -16.20
N SER A 140 12.30 -1.20 -15.51
CA SER A 140 11.53 -0.11 -16.12
C SER A 140 12.44 1.01 -16.62
N ALA A 141 11.97 1.77 -17.61
CA ALA A 141 12.48 3.12 -17.79
C ALA A 141 12.30 3.93 -16.49
N ALA A 142 13.13 4.96 -16.30
CA ALA A 142 13.00 5.85 -15.15
C ALA A 142 11.67 6.61 -15.20
N VAL A 143 10.88 6.51 -14.13
CA VAL A 143 9.63 7.25 -13.94
C VAL A 143 9.96 8.53 -13.16
N ARG A 144 9.79 9.68 -13.81
CA ARG A 144 9.91 10.99 -13.14
C ARG A 144 8.62 11.31 -12.39
N THR A 145 8.75 11.77 -11.15
CA THR A 145 7.61 12.17 -10.31
C THR A 145 7.36 13.68 -10.41
N PRO A 146 6.10 14.14 -10.25
CA PRO A 146 5.76 15.57 -10.33
C PRO A 146 6.19 16.38 -9.10
N PHE A 147 6.67 15.70 -8.06
CA PHE A 147 7.19 16.27 -6.82
C PHE A 147 8.29 15.35 -6.27
N ALA A 148 9.13 15.85 -5.38
CA ALA A 148 10.06 15.01 -4.64
C ALA A 148 9.30 14.14 -3.61
N PHE A 149 9.37 12.82 -3.75
CA PHE A 149 8.61 11.87 -2.93
C PHE A 149 9.43 11.37 -1.73
N ASP A 150 8.76 11.02 -0.64
CA ASP A 150 9.37 10.41 0.55
C ASP A 150 8.81 9.01 0.85
N ARG A 151 7.79 8.57 0.10
CA ARG A 151 7.16 7.27 0.20
C ARG A 151 6.85 6.69 -1.17
N LEU A 152 7.11 5.40 -1.35
CA LEU A 152 6.73 4.62 -2.54
C LEU A 152 6.16 3.27 -2.13
N VAL A 153 5.02 2.89 -2.71
CA VAL A 153 4.46 1.53 -2.62
C VAL A 153 4.29 1.00 -4.04
N ALA A 154 4.86 -0.17 -4.33
CA ALA A 154 4.67 -0.85 -5.61
C ALA A 154 3.48 -1.81 -5.55
N SER A 155 2.83 -2.03 -6.68
CA SER A 155 1.77 -3.02 -6.85
C SER A 155 2.01 -3.82 -8.12
N TRP A 156 1.72 -5.11 -8.07
CA TRP A 156 1.88 -6.02 -9.20
C TRP A 156 0.70 -6.97 -9.29
N ASN A 157 0.38 -7.44 -10.49
CA ASN A 157 -0.61 -8.49 -10.71
C ASN A 157 0.09 -9.59 -11.50
N ALA A 158 0.30 -10.73 -10.86
CA ALA A 158 1.08 -11.82 -11.41
C ALA A 158 0.40 -13.16 -11.20
N THR A 159 0.59 -14.05 -12.17
CA THR A 159 0.30 -15.48 -12.03
C THR A 159 1.63 -16.18 -11.91
N THR A 160 1.85 -16.89 -10.80
CA THR A 160 3.05 -17.72 -10.63
C THR A 160 2.61 -19.17 -10.42
N PRO A 161 2.54 -19.98 -11.49
CA PRO A 161 2.31 -21.42 -11.34
C PRO A 161 3.32 -22.06 -10.38
N ALA A 162 2.97 -23.25 -9.86
CA ALA A 162 3.87 -24.01 -8.98
C ALA A 162 5.29 -24.12 -9.60
N GLY A 163 6.31 -23.89 -8.77
CA GLY A 163 7.69 -23.83 -9.20
C GLY A 163 8.15 -22.47 -9.73
N THR A 164 7.32 -21.42 -9.68
CA THR A 164 7.68 -20.07 -10.15
C THR A 164 7.38 -19.01 -9.11
N TRP A 165 8.13 -17.91 -9.14
CA TRP A 165 7.96 -16.75 -8.24
C TRP A 165 8.58 -15.50 -8.88
N ILE A 166 8.44 -14.35 -8.22
CA ILE A 166 8.99 -13.07 -8.66
C ILE A 166 9.65 -12.31 -7.52
N ASP A 167 10.70 -11.54 -7.82
CA ASP A 167 11.21 -10.49 -6.95
C ASP A 167 10.73 -9.14 -7.49
N VAL A 168 10.30 -8.24 -6.59
CA VAL A 168 9.92 -6.87 -6.90
C VAL A 168 10.90 -5.94 -6.20
N LEU A 169 11.59 -5.10 -6.97
CA LEU A 169 12.59 -4.18 -6.45
C LEU A 169 12.33 -2.75 -6.93
N MET A 170 12.84 -1.78 -6.17
CA MET A 170 12.87 -0.38 -6.57
C MET A 170 14.23 0.25 -6.37
N ARG A 171 14.50 1.30 -7.13
CA ARG A 171 15.62 2.21 -6.92
C ARG A 171 15.15 3.63 -7.22
N ALA A 172 15.62 4.60 -6.45
CA ALA A 172 15.26 6.00 -6.63
C ALA A 172 16.47 6.83 -7.03
N SER A 173 16.21 7.97 -7.67
CA SER A 173 17.22 8.94 -8.06
C SER A 173 16.75 10.36 -7.78
N GLY A 174 17.70 11.24 -7.49
CA GLY A 174 17.48 12.67 -7.28
C GLY A 174 18.77 13.35 -6.80
N ALA A 175 18.84 14.67 -6.91
CA ALA A 175 20.04 15.46 -6.58
C ALA A 175 21.36 14.87 -7.15
N SER A 176 21.33 14.42 -8.42
CA SER A 176 22.45 13.79 -9.12
C SER A 176 23.02 12.51 -8.46
N ARG A 177 22.26 11.88 -7.56
CA ARG A 177 22.56 10.56 -6.99
C ARG A 177 21.47 9.55 -7.27
N GLN A 178 21.82 8.29 -7.07
CA GLN A 178 20.92 7.15 -7.19
C GLN A 178 21.11 6.27 -5.95
N THR A 179 20.02 5.75 -5.41
CA THR A 179 20.03 4.84 -4.27
C THR A 179 20.54 3.47 -4.70
N LYS A 180 20.76 2.57 -3.73
CA LYS A 180 20.82 1.14 -4.06
C LYS A 180 19.45 0.62 -4.51
N TRP A 181 19.43 -0.63 -4.98
CA TRP A 181 18.17 -1.37 -5.12
C TRP A 181 17.69 -1.83 -3.75
N TYR A 182 16.40 -1.61 -3.48
CA TYR A 182 15.70 -2.20 -2.33
C TYR A 182 14.72 -3.25 -2.83
N THR A 183 14.69 -4.40 -2.18
CA THR A 183 13.72 -5.47 -2.47
C THR A 183 12.43 -5.16 -1.74
N LEU A 184 11.36 -4.88 -2.47
CA LEU A 184 10.03 -4.65 -1.91
C LEU A 184 9.33 -5.96 -1.57
N ALA A 185 9.52 -7.00 -2.39
CA ALA A 185 8.89 -8.30 -2.17
C ALA A 185 9.63 -9.44 -2.88
N ILE A 186 9.51 -10.64 -2.31
CA ILE A 186 9.72 -11.92 -2.99
C ILE A 186 8.38 -12.65 -2.90
N TRP A 187 7.74 -12.88 -4.05
CA TRP A 187 6.32 -13.21 -4.10
C TRP A 187 5.98 -14.37 -5.05
N SER A 188 5.06 -15.22 -4.62
CA SER A 188 4.40 -16.28 -5.38
C SER A 188 2.91 -16.31 -5.05
N SER A 189 2.04 -16.75 -5.96
CA SER A 189 0.61 -16.92 -5.77
C SER A 189 0.27 -17.92 -4.66
N GLY A 190 1.03 -19.01 -4.53
CA GLY A 190 0.93 -19.99 -3.43
C GLY A 190 2.14 -19.93 -2.47
N ASP A 191 2.15 -20.80 -1.47
CA ASP A 191 3.23 -20.96 -0.48
C ASP A 191 3.97 -22.31 -0.61
N GLU A 192 3.71 -23.08 -1.67
CA GLU A 192 4.25 -24.44 -1.83
C GLU A 192 5.67 -24.46 -2.40
N THR A 193 6.06 -23.42 -3.16
CA THR A 193 7.38 -23.34 -3.81
C THR A 193 8.38 -22.54 -2.98
N ILE A 194 7.95 -21.38 -2.52
CA ILE A 194 8.72 -20.48 -1.67
C ILE A 194 7.81 -19.94 -0.57
N HIS A 195 8.40 -19.49 0.52
CA HIS A 195 7.70 -18.66 1.49
C HIS A 195 7.70 -17.21 1.01
N ARG A 196 6.54 -16.73 0.53
CA ARG A 196 6.30 -15.31 0.24
C ARG A 196 6.78 -14.43 1.37
N THR A 197 7.56 -13.39 1.05
CA THR A 197 8.21 -12.60 2.10
C THR A 197 8.59 -11.20 1.63
N THR A 198 8.47 -10.23 2.52
CA THR A 198 9.29 -9.00 2.47
C THR A 198 10.70 -9.29 2.98
N VAL A 199 11.62 -8.32 2.88
CA VAL A 199 12.98 -8.47 3.42
C VAL A 199 13.19 -7.49 4.57
N LYS A 200 13.31 -8.02 5.79
CA LYS A 200 13.55 -7.28 7.03
C LYS A 200 14.91 -6.56 7.02
N GLY A 201 14.98 -5.42 7.70
CA GLY A 201 16.24 -4.72 8.01
C GLY A 201 16.89 -3.95 6.84
N GLN A 202 16.19 -3.78 5.72
CA GLN A 202 16.72 -3.02 4.59
C GLN A 202 16.68 -1.52 4.87
N GLY A 203 17.85 -0.92 5.10
CA GLY A 203 17.99 0.54 5.21
C GLY A 203 19.41 1.03 5.01
N ASP A 204 19.55 2.33 4.77
CA ASP A 204 20.80 3.10 4.71
C ASP A 204 20.49 4.60 4.79
N GLY A 205 21.45 5.46 4.42
CA GLY A 205 21.31 6.91 4.45
C GLY A 205 20.30 7.49 3.45
N ASP A 206 19.84 6.73 2.46
CA ASP A 206 18.83 7.18 1.50
C ASP A 206 17.41 6.85 1.98
N GLY A 207 17.24 5.74 2.69
CA GLY A 207 15.94 5.29 3.15
C GLY A 207 15.92 3.86 3.63
N ARG A 208 14.71 3.35 3.87
CA ARG A 208 14.46 1.98 4.32
C ARG A 208 13.19 1.42 3.68
N VAL A 209 13.05 0.10 3.65
CA VAL A 209 11.77 -0.55 3.34
C VAL A 209 11.12 -0.96 4.66
N ASN A 210 9.94 -0.42 4.92
CA ASN A 210 9.09 -0.78 6.03
C ASN A 210 7.93 -1.64 5.49
N VAL A 211 8.13 -2.97 5.53
CA VAL A 211 7.22 -3.98 4.98
C VAL A 211 6.92 -3.71 3.49
N ASP A 212 5.83 -3.04 3.16
CA ASP A 212 5.37 -2.75 1.80
C ASP A 212 5.77 -1.37 1.26
N THR A 213 6.32 -0.52 2.12
CA THR A 213 6.55 0.90 1.81
C THR A 213 8.04 1.22 1.86
N PHE A 214 8.59 1.73 0.77
CA PHE A 214 9.87 2.46 0.82
C PHE A 214 9.65 3.82 1.50
N GLU A 215 10.49 4.13 2.48
CA GLU A 215 10.51 5.38 3.22
C GLU A 215 11.87 6.06 3.05
N ALA A 216 11.88 7.24 2.44
CA ALA A 216 13.10 8.06 2.37
C ALA A 216 13.56 8.45 3.78
N ALA A 217 14.87 8.45 4.01
CA ALA A 217 15.41 8.89 5.29
C ALA A 217 15.18 10.40 5.47
N PRO A 218 14.92 10.90 6.69
CA PRO A 218 14.59 12.31 6.92
C PRO A 218 15.64 13.32 6.42
N LEU A 219 16.92 12.90 6.33
CA LEU A 219 18.04 13.73 5.88
C LEU A 219 18.57 13.31 4.50
N ALA A 220 17.87 12.39 3.81
CA ALA A 220 18.24 12.00 2.46
C ALA A 220 18.05 13.15 1.47
N ALA A 221 18.80 13.12 0.38
CA ALA A 221 18.57 14.04 -0.73
C ALA A 221 17.19 13.77 -1.36
N GLU A 222 16.57 14.81 -1.91
CA GLU A 222 15.25 14.70 -2.53
C GLU A 222 15.23 13.71 -3.70
N LEU A 223 14.28 12.78 -3.67
CA LEU A 223 14.09 11.75 -4.70
C LEU A 223 13.01 12.21 -5.68
N THR A 224 13.33 12.29 -6.96
CA THR A 224 12.47 12.89 -8.02
C THR A 224 12.18 11.94 -9.18
N SER A 225 12.73 10.73 -9.13
CA SER A 225 12.41 9.66 -10.06
C SER A 225 12.69 8.31 -9.43
N TYR A 226 12.10 7.26 -9.98
CA TYR A 226 12.36 5.88 -9.57
C TYR A 226 12.37 4.94 -10.77
N GLU A 227 12.99 3.78 -10.58
CA GLU A 227 12.91 2.62 -11.47
C GLU A 227 12.34 1.45 -10.66
N LEU A 228 11.53 0.62 -11.32
CA LEU A 228 11.10 -0.66 -10.80
C LEU A 228 11.82 -1.78 -11.53
N ARG A 229 12.06 -2.89 -10.84
CA ARG A 229 12.65 -4.09 -11.41
C ARG A 229 11.84 -5.30 -10.98
N LEU A 230 11.65 -6.20 -11.94
CA LEU A 230 11.15 -7.55 -11.71
C LEU A 230 12.27 -8.54 -12.00
N ILE A 231 12.46 -9.49 -11.11
CA ILE A 231 13.19 -10.72 -11.42
C ILE A 231 12.16 -11.84 -11.46
N LEU A 232 12.03 -12.49 -12.60
CA LEU A 232 11.14 -13.63 -12.77
C LEU A 232 11.94 -14.90 -12.54
N HIS A 233 11.36 -15.85 -11.82
CA HIS A 233 12.03 -17.09 -11.46
C HIS A 233 11.20 -18.32 -11.81
N ARG A 234 11.91 -19.38 -12.17
CA ARG A 234 11.41 -20.73 -12.39
C ARG A 234 12.40 -21.71 -11.78
N ALA A 235 11.95 -22.64 -10.94
CA ALA A 235 12.80 -23.72 -10.44
C ALA A 235 13.34 -24.57 -11.61
N ALA A 236 14.57 -25.05 -11.48
CA ALA A 236 15.21 -25.87 -12.52
C ALA A 236 14.37 -27.13 -12.81
N GLY A 237 14.13 -27.40 -14.10
CA GLY A 237 13.33 -28.55 -14.55
C GLY A 237 11.82 -28.31 -14.62
N VAL A 238 11.32 -27.17 -14.12
CA VAL A 238 9.93 -26.74 -14.33
C VAL A 238 9.78 -26.16 -15.74
N THR A 239 8.63 -26.33 -16.38
CA THR A 239 8.39 -25.78 -17.74
C THR A 239 7.46 -24.56 -17.73
N ALA A 240 6.65 -24.40 -16.68
CA ALA A 240 5.80 -23.23 -16.48
C ALA A 240 6.63 -21.94 -16.37
N THR A 241 6.02 -20.80 -16.71
CA THR A 241 6.64 -19.47 -16.62
C THR A 241 5.77 -18.56 -15.77
N PRO A 242 6.36 -17.74 -14.86
CA PRO A 242 5.60 -16.69 -14.20
C PRO A 242 5.17 -15.64 -15.23
N SER A 243 4.02 -15.03 -15.02
CA SER A 243 3.51 -14.00 -15.93
C SER A 243 2.92 -12.81 -15.19
N VAL A 244 3.45 -11.62 -15.46
CA VAL A 244 3.05 -10.36 -14.80
C VAL A 244 2.25 -9.50 -15.76
N ALA A 245 1.04 -9.11 -15.36
CA ALA A 245 0.09 -8.32 -16.14
C ALA A 245 0.15 -6.82 -15.83
N LEU A 246 0.50 -6.49 -14.58
CA LEU A 246 0.58 -5.13 -14.07
C LEU A 246 1.85 -4.99 -13.24
N LEU A 247 2.54 -3.87 -13.43
CA LEU A 247 3.43 -3.32 -12.44
C LEU A 247 3.15 -1.81 -12.35
N ALA A 248 2.99 -1.31 -11.14
CA ALA A 248 2.68 0.08 -10.87
C ALA A 248 3.30 0.52 -9.55
N ALA A 249 3.35 1.83 -9.33
CA ALA A 249 3.66 2.37 -8.01
C ALA A 249 2.88 3.66 -7.73
N VAL A 250 2.53 3.84 -6.46
CA VAL A 250 2.13 5.13 -5.92
C VAL A 250 3.33 5.76 -5.22
N THR A 251 3.63 7.01 -5.56
CA THR A 251 4.57 7.87 -4.84
C THR A 251 3.81 8.97 -4.11
N SER A 252 4.37 9.40 -2.98
CA SER A 252 3.76 10.46 -2.18
C SER A 252 4.77 11.18 -1.30
N ARG A 253 4.37 12.35 -0.79
CA ARG A 253 5.09 13.09 0.23
C ARG A 253 4.20 13.36 1.45
N VAL A 254 4.72 13.24 2.66
CA VAL A 254 3.95 13.59 3.86
C VAL A 254 3.57 15.08 3.79
N ALA A 255 2.28 15.36 3.95
CA ALA A 255 1.72 16.70 3.94
C ALA A 255 0.41 16.70 4.75
N LEU A 256 0.08 17.84 5.35
CA LEU A 256 -1.14 17.98 6.13
C LEU A 256 -2.36 18.13 5.19
N PRO A 257 -3.42 17.32 5.35
CA PRO A 257 -4.66 17.47 4.61
C PRO A 257 -5.50 18.63 5.13
N SER A 258 -6.42 19.10 4.29
CA SER A 258 -7.58 19.90 4.73
C SER A 258 -8.73 18.96 5.09
N LEU A 259 -9.32 19.12 6.27
CA LEU A 259 -10.31 18.21 6.85
C LEU A 259 -11.54 18.97 7.41
N PRO A 260 -12.75 18.38 7.35
CA PRO A 260 -13.10 17.28 6.44
C PRO A 260 -13.21 17.82 5.01
N SER A 261 -13.00 16.96 4.02
CA SER A 261 -13.37 17.28 2.63
C SER A 261 -14.88 17.46 2.51
N ALA A 262 -15.33 18.31 1.59
CA ALA A 262 -16.75 18.51 1.36
C ALA A 262 -17.39 17.24 0.75
N PHE A 263 -18.58 16.88 1.24
CA PHE A 263 -19.42 15.86 0.61
C PHE A 263 -20.06 16.47 -0.64
N GLY A 264 -19.73 15.92 -1.81
CA GLY A 264 -20.30 16.34 -3.10
C GLY A 264 -21.01 15.22 -3.85
N GLY A 265 -20.94 13.99 -3.34
CA GLY A 265 -21.51 12.79 -3.92
C GLY A 265 -22.99 12.59 -3.63
N THR A 266 -23.50 11.45 -4.09
CA THR A 266 -24.85 10.96 -3.77
C THR A 266 -24.75 9.84 -2.74
N ALA A 267 -25.70 9.80 -1.80
CA ALA A 267 -25.82 8.69 -0.87
C ALA A 267 -25.87 7.36 -1.64
N ARG A 268 -24.97 6.45 -1.28
CA ARG A 268 -24.84 5.15 -1.93
C ARG A 268 -24.30 4.14 -0.94
N ASP A 269 -24.87 2.94 -0.99
CA ASP A 269 -24.44 1.82 -0.18
C ASP A 269 -24.30 0.61 -1.11
N LEU A 270 -23.08 0.30 -1.54
CA LEU A 270 -22.81 -0.86 -2.40
C LEU A 270 -23.06 -2.13 -1.61
N ASP A 271 -23.66 -3.16 -2.22
CA ASP A 271 -23.99 -4.43 -1.58
C ASP A 271 -22.76 -5.34 -1.43
N VAL A 272 -21.74 -4.85 -0.71
CA VAL A 272 -20.54 -5.61 -0.39
C VAL A 272 -20.86 -6.66 0.68
N PRO A 273 -20.57 -7.95 0.46
CA PRO A 273 -20.73 -8.99 1.46
C PRO A 273 -20.07 -8.61 2.79
N MET A 274 -20.75 -8.92 3.89
CA MET A 274 -20.27 -8.61 5.23
C MET A 274 -19.58 -9.84 5.83
N LEU A 275 -18.32 -9.69 6.20
CA LEU A 275 -17.51 -10.73 6.85
C LEU A 275 -16.84 -10.17 8.12
N SER A 276 -16.77 -10.99 9.14
CA SER A 276 -16.06 -10.76 10.40
C SER A 276 -14.74 -11.51 10.35
N GLN A 277 -13.67 -10.92 10.91
CA GLN A 277 -12.42 -11.65 11.13
C GLN A 277 -12.48 -12.49 12.42
N GLU A 278 -13.24 -12.04 13.42
CA GLU A 278 -13.31 -12.66 14.76
C GLU A 278 -14.05 -14.00 14.74
N THR A 279 -14.84 -14.30 13.70
CA THR A 279 -15.44 -15.63 13.50
C THR A 279 -14.39 -16.71 13.18
N HIS A 280 -13.16 -16.30 12.86
CA HIS A 280 -12.05 -17.19 12.50
C HIS A 280 -11.01 -17.34 13.62
N THR A 281 -11.27 -16.76 14.81
CA THR A 281 -10.41 -16.87 15.99
C THR A 281 -9.93 -18.31 16.24
N GLY A 282 -8.61 -18.49 16.24
CA GLY A 282 -7.92 -19.77 16.47
C GLY A 282 -7.80 -20.68 15.24
N HIS A 283 -8.29 -20.27 14.07
CA HIS A 283 -8.05 -21.02 12.83
C HIS A 283 -6.65 -20.73 12.31
N TYR A 284 -5.93 -21.75 11.85
CA TYR A 284 -4.59 -21.62 11.24
C TYR A 284 -3.67 -20.62 11.98
N PRO A 285 -3.37 -20.85 13.27
CA PRO A 285 -2.61 -19.91 14.10
C PRO A 285 -1.21 -19.58 13.57
N GLU A 286 -0.66 -20.42 12.68
CA GLU A 286 0.57 -20.16 11.94
C GLU A 286 0.53 -18.91 11.04
N TYR A 287 -0.68 -18.43 10.69
CA TYR A 287 -0.89 -17.22 9.92
C TYR A 287 -1.38 -16.09 10.84
N ASP A 288 -0.49 -15.49 11.63
CA ASP A 288 -0.78 -14.27 12.42
C ASP A 288 -1.84 -14.45 13.53
N GLY A 289 -1.73 -15.56 14.29
CA GLY A 289 -2.56 -15.79 15.48
C GLY A 289 -3.95 -16.39 15.21
N GLY A 290 -4.42 -16.33 13.97
CA GLY A 290 -5.62 -17.04 13.50
C GLY A 290 -6.91 -16.25 13.62
N GLY A 291 -7.16 -15.30 12.71
CA GLY A 291 -8.39 -14.51 12.66
C GLY A 291 -8.29 -13.12 13.30
N GLU A 292 -7.67 -13.00 14.48
CA GLU A 292 -7.63 -11.73 15.25
C GLU A 292 -6.82 -10.62 14.57
N ALA A 293 -5.96 -10.95 13.60
CA ALA A 293 -5.17 -9.98 12.84
C ALA A 293 -5.50 -9.97 11.32
N TRP A 294 -6.64 -10.55 10.92
CA TRP A 294 -7.01 -10.78 9.52
C TRP A 294 -7.88 -9.69 8.89
N CYS A 295 -7.83 -8.45 9.39
CA CYS A 295 -8.61 -7.34 8.85
C CYS A 295 -8.40 -7.12 7.33
N SER A 296 -7.16 -7.22 6.85
CA SER A 296 -6.81 -7.06 5.43
C SER A 296 -7.35 -8.20 4.56
N PRO A 297 -7.02 -9.49 4.80
CA PRO A 297 -7.55 -10.58 3.99
C PRO A 297 -9.09 -10.70 4.09
N THR A 298 -9.70 -10.39 5.23
CA THR A 298 -11.17 -10.35 5.37
C THR A 298 -11.77 -9.27 4.48
N SER A 299 -11.20 -8.06 4.46
CA SER A 299 -11.63 -6.97 3.57
C SER A 299 -11.44 -7.32 2.09
N THR A 300 -10.32 -7.96 1.75
CA THR A 300 -10.05 -8.46 0.39
C THR A 300 -11.07 -9.51 -0.04
N ALA A 301 -11.42 -10.45 0.85
CA ALA A 301 -12.45 -11.46 0.60
C ALA A 301 -13.85 -10.84 0.40
N MET A 302 -14.21 -9.80 1.16
CA MET A 302 -15.46 -9.05 0.95
C MET A 302 -15.53 -8.43 -0.45
N VAL A 303 -14.44 -7.81 -0.92
CA VAL A 303 -14.40 -7.17 -2.26
C VAL A 303 -14.37 -8.20 -3.39
N LEU A 304 -13.67 -9.34 -3.21
CA LEU A 304 -13.77 -10.47 -4.14
C LEU A 304 -15.22 -10.96 -4.27
N GLY A 305 -15.90 -11.16 -3.14
CA GLY A 305 -17.30 -11.57 -3.11
C GLY A 305 -18.26 -10.56 -3.77
N PHE A 306 -18.02 -9.25 -3.60
CA PHE A 306 -18.78 -8.21 -4.29
C PHE A 306 -18.69 -8.34 -5.82
N TRP A 307 -17.51 -8.66 -6.33
CA TRP A 307 -17.29 -8.91 -7.76
C TRP A 307 -17.67 -10.32 -8.22
N LYS A 308 -18.23 -11.16 -7.32
CA LYS A 308 -18.54 -12.58 -7.58
C LYS A 308 -17.33 -13.36 -8.09
N SER A 309 -16.17 -13.03 -7.54
CA SER A 309 -14.88 -13.62 -7.87
C SER A 309 -14.24 -14.20 -6.60
N GLY A 310 -13.14 -14.94 -6.76
CA GLY A 310 -12.42 -15.57 -5.65
C GLY A 310 -12.25 -17.08 -5.81
N PRO A 311 -11.79 -17.76 -4.75
CA PRO A 311 -11.57 -19.20 -4.76
C PRO A 311 -12.85 -19.97 -5.09
N SER A 312 -12.71 -21.11 -5.76
CA SER A 312 -13.84 -21.99 -6.06
C SER A 312 -14.38 -22.67 -4.81
N ALA A 313 -15.60 -23.20 -4.85
CA ALA A 313 -16.14 -24.00 -3.76
C ALA A 313 -15.26 -25.21 -3.42
N THR A 314 -14.56 -25.77 -4.41
CA THR A 314 -13.58 -26.85 -4.21
C THR A 314 -12.36 -26.37 -3.43
N ASP A 315 -11.84 -25.18 -3.75
CA ASP A 315 -10.71 -24.60 -3.02
C ASP A 315 -11.12 -24.33 -1.56
N LEU A 316 -12.31 -23.75 -1.34
CA LEU A 316 -12.81 -23.39 -0.01
C LEU A 316 -13.19 -24.58 0.86
N ALA A 317 -13.49 -25.76 0.28
CA ALA A 317 -13.89 -26.94 1.06
C ALA A 317 -12.83 -27.40 2.07
N ALA A 318 -11.56 -27.01 1.87
CA ALA A 318 -10.44 -27.30 2.75
C ALA A 318 -10.21 -26.25 3.84
N PHE A 319 -10.96 -25.14 3.87
CA PHE A 319 -10.67 -23.98 4.72
C PHE A 319 -11.87 -23.55 5.58
N PRO A 320 -11.79 -23.70 6.92
CA PRO A 320 -11.14 -24.79 7.68
C PRO A 320 -11.80 -26.16 7.50
N GLY A 321 -12.80 -26.26 6.62
CA GLY A 321 -13.56 -27.46 6.34
C GLY A 321 -14.94 -27.08 5.80
N ALA A 322 -15.60 -28.02 5.12
CA ALA A 322 -16.85 -27.76 4.39
C ALA A 322 -18.04 -27.26 5.24
N SER A 323 -17.96 -27.32 6.58
CA SER A 323 -18.99 -26.80 7.49
C SER A 323 -18.83 -25.31 7.85
N HIS A 324 -17.74 -24.66 7.43
CA HIS A 324 -17.50 -23.24 7.72
C HIS A 324 -18.07 -22.35 6.59
N GLY A 325 -18.85 -21.33 6.95
CA GLY A 325 -19.62 -20.54 5.98
C GLY A 325 -18.83 -19.49 5.20
N ASP A 326 -17.61 -19.18 5.63
CA ASP A 326 -16.79 -18.08 5.14
C ASP A 326 -15.29 -18.42 4.99
N GLY A 327 -14.98 -19.66 4.59
CA GLY A 327 -13.61 -20.15 4.37
C GLY A 327 -12.75 -19.31 3.41
N GLN A 328 -13.34 -18.39 2.64
CA GLN A 328 -12.61 -17.41 1.85
C GLN A 328 -11.72 -16.49 2.68
N VAL A 329 -12.03 -16.26 3.96
CA VAL A 329 -11.21 -15.43 4.86
C VAL A 329 -9.91 -16.17 5.19
N ASP A 330 -9.99 -17.43 5.63
CA ASP A 330 -8.82 -18.28 5.90
C ASP A 330 -7.97 -18.48 4.64
N HIS A 331 -8.63 -18.72 3.50
CA HIS A 331 -7.95 -18.85 2.21
C HIS A 331 -7.19 -17.55 1.86
N ALA A 332 -7.84 -16.39 1.97
CA ALA A 332 -7.18 -15.12 1.74
C ALA A 332 -5.99 -14.92 2.70
N ALA A 333 -6.17 -15.23 4.00
CA ALA A 333 -5.11 -15.08 5.00
C ALA A 333 -3.87 -15.90 4.66
N ARG A 334 -4.01 -17.19 4.33
CA ARG A 334 -2.89 -18.03 3.87
C ARG A 334 -2.23 -17.45 2.62
N PHE A 335 -3.04 -17.05 1.63
CA PHE A 335 -2.57 -16.62 0.32
C PHE A 335 -1.99 -15.18 0.30
N THR A 336 -2.13 -14.43 1.40
CA THR A 336 -1.54 -13.10 1.56
C THR A 336 -0.53 -13.01 2.70
N TYR A 337 -0.27 -14.11 3.40
CA TYR A 337 0.67 -14.14 4.51
C TYR A 337 2.10 -13.80 4.04
N ASP A 338 2.73 -12.84 4.72
CA ASP A 338 4.11 -12.43 4.51
C ASP A 338 4.98 -12.99 5.64
N ARG A 339 5.91 -13.87 5.29
CA ARG A 339 6.69 -14.63 6.27
C ARG A 339 7.67 -13.79 7.08
N SER A 340 8.21 -12.70 6.52
CA SER A 340 9.03 -11.77 7.30
C SER A 340 8.17 -10.89 8.16
N TYR A 341 7.11 -10.33 7.62
CA TYR A 341 6.22 -9.46 8.39
C TYR A 341 5.50 -10.22 9.52
N GLU A 342 5.37 -11.54 9.36
CA GLU A 342 4.63 -12.45 10.24
C GLU A 342 3.13 -12.14 10.27
N GLY A 343 2.61 -11.53 9.20
CA GLY A 343 1.22 -11.06 9.11
C GLY A 343 0.62 -11.14 7.72
N ALA A 344 -0.71 -11.11 7.66
CA ALA A 344 -1.49 -11.09 6.41
C ALA A 344 -1.90 -9.66 5.97
N GLY A 345 -1.43 -8.64 6.70
CA GLY A 345 -1.73 -7.23 6.48
C GLY A 345 -0.94 -6.51 5.38
N ASN A 346 -0.01 -7.18 4.70
CA ASN A 346 0.82 -6.58 3.65
C ASN A 346 -0.07 -6.13 2.46
N TRP A 347 -0.06 -4.82 2.16
CA TRP A 347 -1.02 -4.24 1.22
C TRP A 347 -0.86 -4.75 -0.22
N PRO A 348 0.35 -4.69 -0.83
CA PRO A 348 0.55 -5.24 -2.17
C PRO A 348 0.26 -6.73 -2.27
N PHE A 349 0.52 -7.54 -1.24
CA PHE A 349 0.24 -8.98 -1.29
C PHE A 349 -1.26 -9.26 -1.41
N ASN A 350 -2.09 -8.49 -0.69
CA ASN A 350 -3.55 -8.57 -0.81
C ASN A 350 -4.02 -8.18 -2.22
N THR A 351 -3.49 -7.09 -2.79
CA THR A 351 -3.88 -6.68 -4.15
C THR A 351 -3.41 -7.68 -5.22
N ALA A 352 -2.19 -8.22 -5.08
CA ALA A 352 -1.64 -9.22 -6.00
C ALA A 352 -2.40 -10.55 -5.93
N TYR A 353 -2.85 -10.96 -4.74
CA TYR A 353 -3.70 -12.14 -4.55
C TYR A 353 -4.97 -12.08 -5.41
N THR A 354 -5.59 -10.91 -5.57
CA THR A 354 -6.83 -10.79 -6.36
C THR A 354 -6.64 -11.04 -7.85
N ALA A 355 -5.41 -10.89 -8.36
CA ALA A 355 -5.08 -11.03 -9.79
C ALA A 355 -5.35 -12.44 -10.33
N GLN A 356 -5.21 -13.47 -9.49
CA GLN A 356 -5.46 -14.85 -9.91
C GLN A 356 -6.94 -15.15 -10.15
N TYR A 357 -7.83 -14.24 -9.75
CA TYR A 357 -9.28 -14.34 -9.95
C TYR A 357 -9.79 -13.35 -11.02
N GLY A 358 -8.91 -12.92 -11.93
CA GLY A 358 -9.29 -12.10 -13.08
C GLY A 358 -9.62 -10.63 -12.75
N LEU A 359 -9.23 -10.16 -11.56
CA LEU A 359 -9.36 -8.75 -11.17
C LEU A 359 -8.02 -8.02 -11.35
N GLU A 360 -8.07 -6.71 -11.58
CA GLU A 360 -6.92 -5.83 -11.40
C GLU A 360 -6.96 -5.26 -9.97
N GLY A 361 -5.86 -5.44 -9.23
CA GLY A 361 -5.70 -4.94 -7.87
C GLY A 361 -4.48 -4.04 -7.73
N PHE A 362 -4.60 -2.88 -7.10
CA PHE A 362 -3.43 -2.04 -6.79
C PHE A 362 -3.64 -1.20 -5.53
N VAL A 363 -2.53 -0.86 -4.89
CA VAL A 363 -2.49 0.09 -3.78
C VAL A 363 -2.31 1.48 -4.34
N THR A 364 -3.11 2.42 -3.87
CA THR A 364 -2.90 3.84 -4.13
C THR A 364 -3.18 4.69 -2.89
N ARG A 365 -2.99 6.01 -3.01
CA ARG A 365 -3.24 6.99 -1.97
C ARG A 365 -4.16 8.08 -2.53
N LEU A 366 -5.35 8.19 -1.96
CA LEU A 366 -6.30 9.23 -2.29
C LEU A 366 -6.04 10.48 -1.44
N ARG A 367 -6.50 11.63 -1.94
CA ARG A 367 -6.29 12.93 -1.30
C ARG A 367 -7.37 13.29 -0.30
N SER A 368 -8.56 12.73 -0.47
CA SER A 368 -9.76 13.06 0.29
C SER A 368 -10.87 12.03 0.07
N LEU A 369 -11.90 12.08 0.91
CA LEU A 369 -13.13 11.32 0.70
C LEU A 369 -13.87 11.76 -0.57
N THR A 370 -13.69 12.99 -1.05
CA THR A 370 -14.20 13.42 -2.36
C THR A 370 -13.62 12.59 -3.52
N GLU A 371 -12.36 12.13 -3.44
CA GLU A 371 -11.82 11.19 -4.43
C GLU A 371 -12.39 9.78 -4.23
N ALA A 372 -12.59 9.33 -2.99
CA ALA A 372 -13.22 8.05 -2.69
C ALA A 372 -14.68 7.99 -3.21
N GLU A 373 -15.44 9.09 -3.10
CA GLU A 373 -16.78 9.24 -3.66
C GLU A 373 -16.82 8.95 -5.17
N ARG A 374 -15.77 9.25 -5.92
CA ARG A 374 -15.70 8.95 -7.37
C ARG A 374 -15.68 7.45 -7.65
N PHE A 375 -14.96 6.68 -6.84
CA PHE A 375 -14.92 5.22 -6.96
C PHE A 375 -16.27 4.61 -6.58
N ILE A 376 -16.87 5.08 -5.49
CA ILE A 376 -18.21 4.63 -5.08
C ILE A 376 -19.26 4.99 -6.13
N ALA A 377 -19.18 6.18 -6.75
CA ALA A 377 -20.04 6.57 -7.87
C ALA A 377 -19.84 5.66 -9.09
N ALA A 378 -18.61 5.19 -9.35
CA ALA A 378 -18.31 4.19 -10.37
C ALA A 378 -18.70 2.76 -9.98
N GLY A 379 -19.21 2.53 -8.76
CA GLY A 379 -19.59 1.21 -8.26
C GLY A 379 -18.43 0.35 -7.78
N ILE A 380 -17.29 0.97 -7.45
CA ILE A 380 -16.07 0.29 -7.02
C ILE A 380 -15.89 0.52 -5.50
N PRO A 381 -16.04 -0.51 -4.65
CA PRO A 381 -15.71 -0.38 -3.24
C PRO A 381 -14.20 -0.24 -3.04
N LEU A 382 -13.79 0.40 -1.95
CA LEU A 382 -12.38 0.63 -1.62
C LEU A 382 -12.04 -0.08 -0.31
N ILE A 383 -10.86 -0.67 -0.20
CA ILE A 383 -10.35 -1.12 1.10
C ILE A 383 -9.45 -0.02 1.64
N ALA A 384 -9.77 0.58 2.78
CA ALA A 384 -9.02 1.67 3.37
C ALA A 384 -8.19 1.20 4.56
N SER A 385 -6.96 1.70 4.66
CA SER A 385 -6.13 1.56 5.86
C SER A 385 -6.38 2.72 6.81
N ILE A 386 -6.68 2.45 8.07
CA ILE A 386 -6.84 3.49 9.10
C ILE A 386 -5.88 3.25 10.27
N ASN A 387 -5.50 4.33 10.94
CA ASN A 387 -4.68 4.30 12.15
C ASN A 387 -5.07 5.47 13.07
N GLY A 388 -5.27 5.20 14.35
CA GLY A 388 -5.67 6.20 15.34
C GLY A 388 -6.99 5.88 16.06
N VAL A 389 -7.56 6.89 16.69
CA VAL A 389 -8.78 6.79 17.50
C VAL A 389 -10.00 7.05 16.63
N LEU A 390 -10.89 6.06 16.51
CA LEU A 390 -12.10 6.15 15.71
C LEU A 390 -13.32 5.80 16.57
N PRO A 391 -14.18 6.77 16.94
CA PRO A 391 -15.41 6.50 17.67
C PRO A 391 -16.30 5.49 16.93
N GLY A 392 -16.82 4.49 17.65
CA GLY A 392 -17.62 3.39 17.07
C GLY A 392 -16.80 2.20 16.56
N PHE A 393 -15.48 2.32 16.50
CA PHE A 393 -14.58 1.18 16.27
C PHE A 393 -14.60 0.26 17.49
N LEU A 394 -14.60 -1.07 17.27
CA LEU A 394 -14.78 -2.04 18.36
C LEU A 394 -13.72 -1.88 19.46
N PHE A 395 -12.49 -1.53 19.07
CA PHE A 395 -11.36 -1.38 19.99
C PHE A 395 -11.04 0.08 20.34
N THR A 396 -11.90 1.04 19.96
CA THR A 396 -11.72 2.51 20.15
C THR A 396 -10.54 3.13 19.38
N SER A 397 -9.39 2.45 19.32
CA SER A 397 -8.22 2.86 18.56
C SER A 397 -7.57 1.67 17.87
N THR A 398 -6.80 1.93 16.83
CA THR A 398 -5.98 0.93 16.13
C THR A 398 -4.60 1.47 15.83
N ASN A 399 -3.59 0.60 15.80
CA ASN A 399 -2.24 0.88 15.31
C ASN A 399 -2.06 0.49 13.83
N GLY A 400 -3.17 0.18 13.14
CA GLY A 400 -3.25 -0.28 11.76
C GLY A 400 -4.44 -1.22 11.61
N HIS A 401 -5.44 -0.81 10.82
CA HIS A 401 -6.64 -1.61 10.54
C HIS A 401 -7.09 -1.43 9.10
N LEU A 402 -7.63 -2.47 8.50
CA LEU A 402 -8.18 -2.45 7.16
C LEU A 402 -9.68 -2.70 7.21
N LEU A 403 -10.44 -1.92 6.45
CA LEU A 403 -11.89 -2.07 6.31
C LEU A 403 -12.33 -1.70 4.90
N VAL A 404 -13.56 -2.03 4.52
CA VAL A 404 -14.10 -1.66 3.21
C VAL A 404 -14.94 -0.39 3.32
N ILE A 405 -14.63 0.66 2.55
CA ILE A 405 -15.56 1.74 2.23
C ILE A 405 -16.51 1.22 1.13
N ARG A 406 -17.79 1.09 1.48
CA ARG A 406 -18.85 0.65 0.57
C ARG A 406 -19.80 1.78 0.17
N GLY A 407 -19.66 2.94 0.78
CA GLY A 407 -20.20 4.18 0.27
C GLY A 407 -20.40 5.24 1.33
N PHE A 408 -21.40 6.10 1.13
CA PHE A 408 -21.66 7.29 1.93
C PHE A 408 -23.16 7.43 2.17
N ASP A 409 -23.56 7.87 3.36
CA ASP A 409 -24.96 8.15 3.65
C ASP A 409 -25.40 9.54 3.15
N ALA A 410 -26.62 9.95 3.48
CA ALA A 410 -27.16 11.25 3.06
C ALA A 410 -26.46 12.46 3.68
N ASN A 411 -25.75 12.28 4.80
CA ASN A 411 -24.95 13.32 5.46
C ASN A 411 -23.50 13.34 4.95
N GLY A 412 -23.11 12.37 4.13
CA GLY A 412 -21.74 12.17 3.68
C GLY A 412 -20.86 11.41 4.66
N ASP A 413 -21.45 10.78 5.68
CA ASP A 413 -20.77 9.89 6.61
C ASP A 413 -20.43 8.56 5.93
N VAL A 414 -19.32 7.95 6.36
CA VAL A 414 -18.70 6.84 5.64
C VAL A 414 -19.37 5.53 6.04
N ILE A 415 -20.04 4.89 5.08
CA ILE A 415 -20.58 3.54 5.24
C ILE A 415 -19.46 2.55 4.94
N THR A 416 -19.16 1.71 5.91
CA THR A 416 -18.09 0.71 5.85
C THR A 416 -18.60 -0.69 6.10
N ASN A 417 -17.87 -1.71 5.63
CA ASN A 417 -17.83 -3.02 6.29
C ASN A 417 -16.50 -3.11 7.06
N ASP A 418 -16.59 -3.12 8.38
CA ASP A 418 -15.48 -3.23 9.32
C ASP A 418 -15.36 -4.69 9.82
N PRO A 419 -14.28 -5.42 9.48
CA PRO A 419 -14.15 -6.82 9.82
C PRO A 419 -13.93 -7.08 11.32
N ALA A 420 -13.49 -6.07 12.09
CA ALA A 420 -13.27 -6.18 13.54
C ALA A 420 -14.59 -6.09 14.32
N VAL A 421 -15.40 -7.13 14.18
CA VAL A 421 -16.72 -7.30 14.79
C VAL A 421 -16.94 -8.77 15.15
N ARG A 422 -17.85 -9.09 16.07
CA ARG A 422 -18.02 -10.47 16.55
C ARG A 422 -18.80 -11.38 15.59
N THR A 423 -19.61 -10.81 14.70
CA THR A 423 -20.41 -11.56 13.73
C THR A 423 -20.48 -10.83 12.40
N ASN A 424 -20.65 -11.57 11.31
CA ASN A 424 -20.78 -11.02 9.95
C ASN A 424 -21.86 -9.92 9.86
N ALA A 425 -23.01 -10.10 10.52
CA ALA A 425 -24.11 -9.12 10.51
C ALA A 425 -23.75 -7.76 11.15
N GLN A 426 -22.68 -7.69 11.93
CA GLN A 426 -22.23 -6.46 12.60
C GLN A 426 -21.22 -5.65 11.77
N ALA A 427 -20.70 -6.19 10.65
CA ALA A 427 -19.59 -5.56 9.94
C ALA A 427 -19.98 -4.20 9.38
N ARG A 428 -21.23 -4.03 8.94
CA ARG A 428 -21.68 -2.74 8.41
C ARG A 428 -21.73 -1.68 9.51
N LYS A 429 -20.90 -0.65 9.39
CA LYS A 429 -20.84 0.51 10.29
C LYS A 429 -20.91 1.82 9.52
N VAL A 430 -21.40 2.86 10.17
CA VAL A 430 -21.37 4.23 9.64
C VAL A 430 -20.50 5.05 10.57
N TYR A 431 -19.45 5.65 10.02
CA TYR A 431 -18.52 6.49 10.76
C TYR A 431 -18.70 7.96 10.36
N PRO A 432 -18.72 8.88 11.34
CA PRO A 432 -18.69 10.31 11.06
C PRO A 432 -17.56 10.68 10.11
N ARG A 433 -17.88 11.49 9.09
CA ARG A 433 -16.95 11.81 7.99
C ARG A 433 -15.61 12.36 8.47
N LEU A 434 -15.64 13.34 9.37
CA LEU A 434 -14.44 14.01 9.88
C LEU A 434 -13.53 13.02 10.61
N GLU A 435 -14.09 12.24 11.52
CA GLU A 435 -13.37 11.27 12.34
C GLU A 435 -12.74 10.19 11.47
N PHE A 436 -13.49 9.66 10.50
CA PHE A 436 -12.99 8.68 9.55
C PHE A 436 -11.85 9.24 8.69
N GLU A 437 -12.07 10.41 8.06
CA GLU A 437 -11.06 11.02 7.19
C GLU A 437 -9.80 11.42 7.95
N THR A 438 -9.93 11.80 9.21
CA THR A 438 -8.81 12.10 10.12
C THR A 438 -7.92 10.87 10.32
N VAL A 439 -8.49 9.73 10.75
CA VAL A 439 -7.69 8.51 10.98
C VAL A 439 -7.16 7.88 9.70
N TRP A 440 -7.82 8.12 8.56
CA TRP A 440 -7.39 7.62 7.25
C TRP A 440 -6.26 8.47 6.63
N LEU A 441 -6.43 9.79 6.55
CA LEU A 441 -5.44 10.68 5.92
C LEU A 441 -4.23 10.94 6.82
N LEU A 442 -4.43 11.17 8.13
CA LEU A 442 -3.32 11.41 9.05
C LEU A 442 -2.64 10.12 9.50
N GLY A 443 -3.43 9.04 9.68
CA GLY A 443 -2.92 7.77 10.17
C GLY A 443 -2.26 6.90 9.11
N SER A 444 -2.81 6.91 7.89
CA SER A 444 -2.41 6.01 6.79
C SER A 444 -2.19 6.73 5.46
N THR A 445 -2.08 8.07 5.45
CA THR A 445 -1.76 8.88 4.26
C THR A 445 -2.74 8.76 3.08
N GLY A 446 -3.97 8.30 3.36
CA GLY A 446 -5.01 8.08 2.36
C GLY A 446 -4.88 6.76 1.60
N THR A 447 -4.12 5.80 2.13
CA THR A 447 -3.92 4.49 1.49
C THR A 447 -5.24 3.75 1.30
N VAL A 448 -5.44 3.25 0.08
CA VAL A 448 -6.54 2.36 -0.29
C VAL A 448 -6.08 1.25 -1.23
N TYR A 449 -6.82 0.15 -1.25
CA TYR A 449 -6.76 -0.84 -2.31
C TYR A 449 -7.89 -0.56 -3.28
N VAL A 450 -7.57 -0.55 -4.56
CA VAL A 450 -8.54 -0.56 -5.64
C VAL A 450 -8.48 -1.95 -6.26
N ILE A 451 -9.61 -2.65 -6.24
CA ILE A 451 -9.75 -3.99 -6.83
C ILE A 451 -11.01 -3.96 -7.71
N HIS A 452 -10.84 -4.21 -9.01
CA HIS A 452 -11.94 -4.14 -9.97
C HIS A 452 -11.73 -5.10 -11.15
N PRO A 453 -12.80 -5.55 -11.84
CA PRO A 453 -12.67 -6.27 -13.09
C PRO A 453 -12.07 -5.38 -14.18
N LEU A 454 -11.27 -5.95 -15.09
CA LEU A 454 -10.67 -5.22 -16.22
C LEU A 454 -11.69 -4.52 -17.13
N GLY A 455 -12.93 -5.02 -17.19
CA GLY A 455 -14.03 -4.41 -17.95
C GLY A 455 -14.73 -3.24 -17.25
N VAL A 456 -14.46 -2.99 -15.97
CA VAL A 456 -15.02 -1.87 -15.21
C VAL A 456 -14.02 -0.72 -15.25
N ALA A 457 -14.41 0.40 -15.85
CA ALA A 457 -13.56 1.58 -15.95
C ALA A 457 -13.37 2.25 -14.59
N LEU A 458 -12.14 2.66 -14.29
CA LEU A 458 -11.83 3.53 -13.16
C LEU A 458 -12.42 4.94 -13.39
N PRO A 459 -12.81 5.67 -12.33
CA PRO A 459 -13.27 7.04 -12.48
C PRO A 459 -12.15 7.95 -13.01
N PRO A 460 -12.47 9.06 -13.69
CA PRO A 460 -11.45 10.00 -14.15
C PRO A 460 -10.73 10.65 -12.95
N ASN A 461 -9.41 10.79 -13.10
CA ASN A 461 -8.55 11.56 -12.19
C ASN A 461 -9.05 13.01 -12.05
N VAL A 462 -8.68 13.68 -10.96
CA VAL A 462 -9.05 15.07 -10.70
C VAL A 462 -8.29 16.01 -11.66
N PRO A 463 -8.98 16.82 -12.49
CA PRO A 463 -8.32 17.74 -13.40
C PRO A 463 -7.38 18.71 -12.68
N GLY A 464 -6.20 18.96 -13.26
CA GLY A 464 -5.21 19.89 -12.70
C GLY A 464 -4.34 19.32 -11.58
N LEU A 465 -4.62 18.10 -11.10
CA LEU A 465 -3.78 17.40 -10.14
C LEU A 465 -3.03 16.23 -10.82
N PRO A 466 -1.86 15.82 -10.29
CA PRO A 466 -1.22 14.59 -10.76
C PRO A 466 -2.16 13.38 -10.67
N ALA A 467 -2.09 12.47 -11.64
CA ALA A 467 -2.87 11.23 -11.56
C ALA A 467 -2.43 10.42 -10.35
N ASN A 468 -3.39 9.89 -9.58
CA ASN A 468 -3.13 9.04 -8.42
C ASN A 468 -3.93 7.73 -8.45
N TRP A 469 -4.39 7.30 -9.62
CA TRP A 469 -4.79 5.92 -9.93
C TRP A 469 -4.86 5.69 -11.44
#